data_AF-A0A939I830-F1
#
_entry.id   AF-A0A939I830-F1
#
_cell.length_a   1.000
_cell.length_b   1.000
_cell.length_c   1.000
_cell.angle_alpha   90.00
_cell.angle_beta   90.00
_cell.angle_gamma   90.00
#
_symmetry.space_group_name_H-M   'P 1'
#
loop_
_entity.id
_entity.type
_entity.pdbx_description
1 polymer ?
#
loop_
_entity_poly.entity_id
_entity_poly.type
_entity_poly.pdbx_seq_one_letter_code
_entity_poly.pdbx_strand_id
1 'polypeptide(L)'
;MFRTLPQESPFPYEFLGFSPKPGDLVERHGSRTVYLPLSVLLPENIPWQVTMGAPDHWSLDRVVFALHEETGSTCFYEVDESGTPTSLHLGQFLGLRKIDTYAPFEARGRTWRWYQETIRDIDQDGNEYTWTAHVCGVQDVPTLWTPAYAARSRRLKRISTAAASYADRMRRLGQEGEIERLDPQAIFERDGWICQICRTAVDPSLSWPDMWCATLDHRVPVAAGGDHTSDNVQLSHWMCNLRKGDLFLTE
;
A
#
# COMPACT_ATOMS: atom_id res chain seq x y z
N MET A 1 11.80 -14.83 -14.22
CA MET A 1 12.88 -14.52 -13.26
C MET A 1 12.59 -13.13 -12.71
N PHE A 2 12.17 -13.03 -11.45
CA PHE A 2 11.78 -11.76 -10.85
C PHE A 2 13.04 -11.02 -10.39
N ARG A 3 13.52 -10.07 -11.20
CA ARG A 3 14.72 -9.28 -10.90
C ARG A 3 14.35 -7.93 -10.30
N THR A 4 15.27 -7.38 -9.52
CA THR A 4 15.27 -5.95 -9.17
C THR A 4 15.75 -5.16 -10.38
N LEU A 5 14.95 -4.21 -10.86
CA LEU A 5 15.38 -3.20 -11.82
C LEU A 5 15.98 -1.99 -11.07
N PRO A 6 16.69 -1.07 -11.76
CA PRO A 6 17.26 0.12 -11.14
C PRO A 6 16.23 0.95 -10.36
N GLN A 7 16.67 1.65 -9.31
CA GLN A 7 15.82 2.46 -8.40
C GLN A 7 14.89 3.46 -9.11
N GLU A 8 15.33 4.03 -10.24
CA GLU A 8 14.55 5.00 -11.03
C GLU A 8 13.50 4.36 -11.93
N SER A 9 13.40 3.02 -11.94
CA SER A 9 12.39 2.31 -12.73
C SER A 9 11.02 2.61 -12.13
N PRO A 10 10.01 3.00 -12.94
CA PRO A 10 8.65 3.29 -12.45
C PRO A 10 8.08 2.12 -11.63
N PHE A 11 8.52 0.92 -12.00
CA PHE A 11 8.26 -0.28 -11.26
C PHE A 11 9.47 -1.23 -11.39
N PRO A 12 10.18 -1.59 -10.30
CA PRO A 12 11.43 -2.31 -10.44
C PRO A 12 11.28 -3.83 -10.62
N TYR A 13 10.14 -4.34 -11.11
CA TYR A 13 9.89 -5.78 -11.20
C TYR A 13 9.04 -6.16 -12.42
N GLU A 14 9.10 -7.42 -12.83
CA GLU A 14 8.27 -8.01 -13.89
C GLU A 14 7.15 -8.83 -13.23
N PHE A 15 5.88 -8.59 -13.55
CA PHE A 15 4.76 -9.24 -12.85
C PHE A 15 4.15 -10.40 -13.62
N LEU A 16 4.14 -11.59 -13.00
CA LEU A 16 3.27 -12.71 -13.35
C LEU A 16 2.71 -13.29 -12.04
N GLY A 17 1.43 -13.07 -11.74
CA GLY A 17 0.73 -13.64 -10.56
C GLY A 17 0.82 -12.82 -9.26
N PHE A 18 0.27 -13.38 -8.17
CA PHE A 18 0.15 -12.74 -6.84
C PHE A 18 1.30 -13.07 -5.88
N SER A 19 2.17 -14.01 -6.23
CA SER A 19 3.28 -14.48 -5.39
C SER A 19 4.19 -15.39 -6.22
N PRO A 20 5.46 -15.59 -5.81
CA PRO A 20 6.33 -16.59 -6.39
C PRO A 20 5.73 -17.99 -6.29
N LYS A 21 5.80 -18.74 -7.38
CA LYS A 21 5.39 -20.15 -7.47
C LYS A 21 6.61 -21.07 -7.38
N PRO A 22 6.43 -22.35 -7.02
CA PRO A 22 7.51 -23.33 -7.11
C PRO A 22 8.19 -23.30 -8.50
N GLY A 23 9.51 -23.16 -8.51
CA GLY A 23 10.33 -22.95 -9.71
C GLY A 23 10.74 -21.49 -9.96
N ASP A 24 10.09 -20.53 -9.30
CA ASP A 24 10.44 -19.11 -9.43
C ASP A 24 11.69 -18.74 -8.63
N LEU A 25 12.28 -17.63 -9.05
CA LEU A 25 13.43 -16.99 -8.41
C LEU A 25 13.16 -15.50 -8.26
N VAL A 26 13.41 -14.99 -7.07
CA VAL A 26 13.38 -13.57 -6.72
C VAL A 26 14.79 -13.11 -6.38
N GLU A 27 15.28 -12.10 -7.10
CA GLU A 27 16.58 -11.46 -6.85
C GLU A 27 16.39 -10.04 -6.31
N ARG A 28 16.98 -9.75 -5.14
CA ARG A 28 16.95 -8.46 -4.44
C ARG A 28 18.35 -7.97 -4.13
N HIS A 29 18.80 -6.94 -4.83
CA HIS A 29 20.14 -6.35 -4.62
C HIS A 29 21.28 -7.39 -4.64
N GLY A 30 21.20 -8.35 -5.56
CA GLY A 30 22.16 -9.47 -5.67
C GLY A 30 21.98 -10.59 -4.65
N SER A 31 20.92 -10.56 -3.84
CA SER A 31 20.48 -11.62 -2.94
C SER A 31 19.44 -12.49 -3.64
N ARG A 32 19.65 -13.81 -3.72
CA ARG A 32 18.80 -14.69 -4.55
C ARG A 32 17.99 -15.65 -3.70
N THR A 33 16.68 -15.61 -3.88
CA THR A 33 15.71 -16.48 -3.19
C THR A 33 14.91 -17.30 -4.20
N VAL A 34 15.07 -18.62 -4.17
CA VAL A 34 14.39 -19.59 -5.05
C VAL A 34 13.24 -20.24 -4.30
N TYR A 35 12.12 -20.51 -4.97
CA TYR A 35 10.93 -21.12 -4.36
C TYR A 35 10.77 -22.54 -4.86
N LEU A 36 10.63 -23.49 -3.94
CA LEU A 36 10.65 -24.91 -4.26
C LEU A 36 9.53 -25.65 -3.51
N PRO A 37 8.92 -26.68 -4.10
CA PRO A 37 7.96 -27.50 -3.39
C PRO A 37 8.71 -28.37 -2.37
N LEU A 38 8.08 -28.70 -1.24
CA LEU A 38 8.73 -29.51 -0.20
C LEU A 38 9.26 -30.86 -0.72
N SER A 39 8.62 -31.43 -1.74
CA SER A 39 8.95 -32.72 -2.36
C SER A 39 10.35 -32.82 -2.96
N VAL A 40 11.07 -31.71 -3.18
CA VAL A 40 12.46 -31.75 -3.66
C VAL A 40 13.47 -32.02 -2.55
N LEU A 41 13.07 -31.91 -1.27
CA LEU A 41 13.94 -32.20 -0.14
C LEU A 41 13.87 -33.68 0.23
N LEU A 42 15.02 -34.28 0.52
CA LEU A 42 15.07 -35.57 1.20
C LEU A 42 14.53 -35.43 2.63
N PRO A 43 13.82 -36.44 3.17
CA PRO A 43 13.19 -36.36 4.49
C PRO A 43 14.12 -35.92 5.63
N GLU A 44 15.39 -36.33 5.61
CA GLU A 44 16.41 -35.97 6.60
C GLU A 44 16.81 -34.49 6.55
N ASN A 45 16.49 -33.78 5.46
CA ASN A 45 16.76 -32.36 5.28
C ASN A 45 15.55 -31.49 5.60
N ILE A 46 14.42 -32.09 6.00
CA ILE A 46 13.22 -31.36 6.42
C ILE A 46 13.30 -31.15 7.94
N PRO A 47 13.29 -29.90 8.44
CA PRO A 47 13.25 -29.66 9.88
C PRO A 47 12.00 -30.30 10.48
N TRP A 48 12.17 -31.04 11.59
CA TRP A 48 11.07 -31.76 12.23
C TRP A 48 9.91 -30.84 12.62
N GLN A 49 10.17 -29.56 12.92
CA GLN A 49 9.12 -28.56 13.20
C GLN A 49 8.18 -28.31 12.02
N VAL A 50 8.66 -28.51 10.78
CA VAL A 50 7.82 -28.39 9.58
C VAL A 50 6.86 -29.57 9.52
N THR A 51 7.25 -30.78 9.91
CA THR A 51 6.37 -31.95 9.85
C THR A 51 5.44 -32.10 11.07
N MET A 52 5.68 -31.33 12.13
CA MET A 52 4.86 -31.28 13.34
C MET A 52 3.54 -30.53 13.10
N GLY A 53 2.49 -31.24 12.70
CA GLY A 53 1.13 -30.67 12.60
C GLY A 53 0.39 -30.99 11.30
N ALA A 54 1.10 -31.54 10.31
CA ALA A 54 0.54 -31.99 9.04
C ALA A 54 -0.57 -33.07 9.09
N PRO A 55 -0.76 -33.87 10.18
CA PRO A 55 -1.84 -34.86 10.16
C PRO A 55 -3.25 -34.27 10.29
N ASP A 56 -3.41 -33.16 11.03
CA ASP A 56 -4.74 -32.71 11.48
C ASP A 56 -5.12 -31.28 11.04
N HIS A 57 -4.19 -30.47 10.51
CA HIS A 57 -4.40 -29.03 10.31
C HIS A 57 -4.04 -28.48 8.92
N TRP A 58 -3.17 -29.14 8.15
CA TRP A 58 -2.70 -28.70 6.82
C TRP A 58 -1.91 -29.83 6.11
N SER A 59 -1.63 -29.74 4.80
CA SER A 59 -0.96 -30.81 4.03
C SER A 59 0.49 -30.50 3.63
N LEU A 60 1.40 -31.47 3.77
CA LEU A 60 2.79 -31.35 3.30
C LEU A 60 2.91 -31.12 1.79
N ASP A 61 1.94 -31.56 0.99
CA ASP A 61 1.89 -31.32 -0.46
C ASP A 61 1.68 -29.84 -0.79
N ARG A 62 1.15 -29.07 0.17
CA ARG A 62 0.93 -27.62 0.06
C ARG A 62 2.03 -26.81 0.71
N VAL A 63 3.14 -27.44 1.12
CA VAL A 63 4.29 -26.70 1.65
C VAL A 63 5.25 -26.32 0.54
N VAL A 64 5.56 -25.04 0.52
CA VAL A 64 6.62 -24.45 -0.29
C VAL A 64 7.69 -23.93 0.67
N PHE A 65 8.94 -23.98 0.22
CA PHE A 65 10.00 -23.28 0.91
C PHE A 65 10.73 -22.33 -0.02
N ALA A 66 11.02 -21.15 0.51
CA ALA A 66 11.95 -20.22 -0.08
C ALA A 66 13.36 -20.60 0.40
N LEU A 67 14.29 -20.77 -0.53
CA LEU A 67 15.71 -21.05 -0.30
C LEU A 67 16.52 -19.82 -0.68
N HIS A 68 17.28 -19.29 0.27
CA HIS A 68 18.26 -18.25 -0.02
C HIS A 68 19.58 -18.87 -0.46
N GLU A 69 19.99 -18.63 -1.71
CA GLU A 69 21.10 -19.35 -2.35
C GLU A 69 22.47 -19.04 -1.69
N GLU A 70 22.68 -17.82 -1.21
CA GLU A 70 23.97 -17.41 -0.64
C GLU A 70 24.24 -18.05 0.74
N THR A 71 23.20 -18.19 1.56
CA THR A 71 23.32 -18.68 2.95
C THR A 71 22.89 -20.13 3.12
N GLY A 72 22.08 -20.67 2.20
CA GLY A 72 21.42 -21.95 2.36
C GLY A 72 20.33 -21.94 3.44
N SER A 73 19.93 -20.77 3.93
CA SER A 73 18.78 -20.67 4.84
C SER A 73 17.48 -20.88 4.09
N THR A 74 16.46 -21.35 4.79
CA THR A 74 15.14 -21.66 4.23
C THR A 74 14.02 -21.00 5.03
N CYS A 75 12.91 -20.70 4.38
CA CYS A 75 11.67 -20.21 4.97
C CYS A 75 10.51 -21.07 4.47
N PHE A 76 9.85 -21.81 5.36
CA PHE A 76 8.77 -22.74 5.04
C PHE A 76 7.41 -22.12 5.35
N TYR A 77 6.46 -22.31 4.45
CA TYR A 77 5.09 -21.81 4.58
C TYR A 77 4.14 -22.67 3.74
N GLU A 78 2.85 -22.61 4.08
CA GLU A 78 1.81 -23.27 3.29
C GLU A 78 1.32 -22.35 2.15
N VAL A 79 0.93 -22.95 1.04
CA VAL A 79 0.24 -22.28 -0.07
C VAL A 79 -1.17 -22.82 -0.28
N ASP A 80 -2.06 -21.98 -0.81
CA ASP A 80 -3.39 -22.41 -1.26
C ASP A 80 -3.33 -23.19 -2.59
N GLU A 81 -4.49 -23.55 -3.14
CA GLU A 81 -4.61 -24.29 -4.40
C GLU A 81 -4.05 -23.54 -5.62
N SER A 82 -3.99 -22.21 -5.54
CA SER A 82 -3.37 -21.38 -6.57
C SER A 82 -1.85 -21.27 -6.42
N GLY A 83 -1.28 -21.87 -5.37
CA GLY A 83 0.12 -21.74 -4.99
C GLY A 83 0.43 -20.41 -4.33
N THR A 84 -0.55 -19.71 -3.78
CA THR A 84 -0.36 -18.42 -3.09
C THR A 84 -0.12 -18.64 -1.60
N PRO A 85 0.88 -18.00 -0.96
CA PRO A 85 1.15 -18.18 0.47
C PRO A 85 -0.09 -17.92 1.33
N THR A 86 -0.41 -18.84 2.24
CA THR A 86 -1.41 -18.65 3.28
C THR A 86 -0.80 -17.90 4.47
N SER A 87 -1.59 -17.67 5.52
CA SER A 87 -1.06 -17.11 6.78
C SER A 87 -0.20 -18.10 7.58
N LEU A 88 -0.18 -19.38 7.21
CA LEU A 88 0.55 -20.41 7.93
C LEU A 88 2.05 -20.39 7.59
N HIS A 89 2.83 -19.76 8.47
CA HIS A 89 4.28 -19.72 8.40
C HIS A 89 4.90 -20.77 9.34
N LEU A 90 5.55 -21.79 8.76
CA LEU A 90 6.05 -22.97 9.47
C LEU A 90 7.44 -22.74 10.11
N GLY A 91 8.21 -21.78 9.61
CA GLY A 91 9.43 -21.31 10.25
C GLY A 91 10.58 -21.03 9.28
N GLN A 92 11.64 -20.44 9.83
CA GLN A 92 12.87 -20.12 9.12
C GLN A 92 14.03 -20.91 9.72
N PHE A 93 14.97 -21.34 8.89
CA PHE A 93 16.05 -22.24 9.30
C PHE A 93 17.36 -21.93 8.60
N LEU A 94 18.48 -22.17 9.28
CA LEU A 94 19.81 -22.29 8.68
C LEU A 94 20.23 -23.75 8.75
N GLY A 95 20.15 -24.47 7.63
CA GLY A 95 20.14 -25.93 7.65
C GLY A 95 18.92 -26.43 8.43
N LEU A 96 19.13 -27.27 9.45
CA LEU A 96 18.06 -27.76 10.34
C LEU A 96 17.87 -26.90 11.60
N ARG A 97 18.72 -25.90 11.83
CA ARG A 97 18.63 -25.03 13.00
C ARG A 97 17.56 -23.96 12.78
N LYS A 98 16.54 -23.94 13.64
CA LYS A 98 15.50 -22.92 13.62
C LYS A 98 16.08 -21.53 13.90
N ILE A 99 15.64 -20.55 13.14
CA ILE A 99 15.84 -19.11 13.34
C ILE A 99 14.49 -18.54 13.79
N ASP A 100 14.52 -17.58 14.71
CA ASP A 100 13.32 -16.84 15.10
C ASP A 100 12.75 -16.09 13.89
N THR A 101 11.43 -16.05 13.78
CA THR A 101 10.74 -15.50 12.62
C THR A 101 11.16 -14.06 12.34
N TYR A 102 11.75 -13.83 11.16
CA TYR A 102 12.29 -12.56 10.67
C TYR A 102 13.41 -11.96 11.54
N ALA A 103 13.97 -12.73 12.47
CA ALA A 103 15.14 -12.33 13.21
C ALA A 103 16.38 -12.32 12.30
N PRO A 104 17.32 -11.39 12.53
CA PRO A 104 18.60 -11.41 11.84
C PRO A 104 19.42 -12.64 12.24
N PHE A 105 20.27 -13.14 11.33
CA PHE A 105 21.17 -14.26 11.55
C PHE A 105 22.51 -14.09 10.84
N GLU A 106 23.57 -14.65 11.41
CA GLU A 106 24.92 -14.59 10.83
C GLU A 106 25.16 -15.74 9.84
N ALA A 107 25.61 -15.41 8.64
CA ALA A 107 26.07 -16.38 7.65
C ALA A 107 27.03 -15.72 6.64
N ARG A 108 28.04 -16.46 6.18
CA ARG A 108 29.01 -15.97 5.18
C ARG A 108 29.64 -14.60 5.54
N GLY A 109 29.84 -14.32 6.82
CA GLY A 109 30.46 -13.08 7.31
C GLY A 109 29.58 -11.82 7.18
N ARG A 110 28.26 -11.99 7.06
CA ARG A 110 27.28 -10.89 7.05
C ARG A 110 26.08 -11.26 7.92
N THR A 111 25.38 -10.23 8.39
CA THR A 111 24.07 -10.34 9.01
C THR A 111 22.98 -10.34 7.94
N TRP A 112 22.19 -11.41 7.90
CA TRP A 112 21.08 -11.60 6.97
C TRP A 112 19.77 -11.59 7.73
N ARG A 113 18.66 -11.33 7.04
CA ARG A 113 17.32 -11.39 7.59
C ARG A 113 16.37 -11.91 6.53
N TRP A 114 15.43 -12.76 6.95
CA TRP A 114 14.22 -13.02 6.18
C TRP A 114 13.21 -11.90 6.39
N TYR A 115 12.50 -11.50 5.35
CA TYR A 115 11.38 -10.56 5.45
C TYR A 115 10.34 -10.90 4.39
N GLN A 116 9.11 -10.43 4.61
CA GLN A 116 8.05 -10.51 3.61
C GLN A 116 8.01 -9.21 2.83
N GLU A 117 8.42 -9.26 1.57
CA GLU A 117 8.23 -8.15 0.65
C GLU A 117 6.76 -8.11 0.23
N THR A 118 6.21 -6.90 0.17
CA THR A 118 4.84 -6.65 -0.29
C THR A 118 4.84 -5.53 -1.30
N ILE A 119 4.28 -5.80 -2.46
CA ILE A 119 4.14 -4.83 -3.55
C ILE A 119 2.67 -4.65 -3.87
N ARG A 120 2.21 -3.41 -3.96
CA ARG A 120 0.82 -3.07 -4.31
C ARG A 120 0.75 -2.28 -5.59
N ASP A 121 -0.09 -2.74 -6.50
CA ASP A 121 -0.31 -2.13 -7.81
C ASP A 121 -1.80 -2.07 -8.17
N ILE A 122 -2.10 -1.36 -9.26
CA ILE A 122 -3.41 -1.26 -9.87
C ILE A 122 -3.23 -1.41 -11.38
N ASP A 123 -4.01 -2.28 -12.00
CA ASP A 123 -4.00 -2.40 -13.46
C ASP A 123 -4.75 -1.24 -14.15
N GLN A 124 -4.76 -1.28 -15.49
CA GLN A 124 -5.46 -0.30 -16.33
C GLN A 124 -6.99 -0.27 -16.12
N ASP A 125 -7.56 -1.37 -15.62
CA ASP A 125 -9.00 -1.54 -15.40
C ASP A 125 -9.40 -1.13 -13.96
N GLY A 126 -8.42 -0.78 -13.13
CA GLY A 126 -8.63 -0.34 -11.74
C GLY A 126 -8.62 -1.47 -10.71
N ASN A 127 -8.29 -2.70 -11.11
CA ASN A 127 -8.21 -3.83 -10.19
C ASN A 127 -6.94 -3.73 -9.34
N GLU A 128 -7.09 -3.94 -8.03
CA GLU A 128 -5.96 -3.92 -7.09
C GLU A 128 -5.22 -5.25 -7.09
N TYR A 129 -3.90 -5.19 -7.09
CA TYR A 129 -3.02 -6.34 -6.98
C TYR A 129 -2.11 -6.18 -5.78
N THR A 130 -2.01 -7.23 -4.97
CA THR A 130 -1.00 -7.33 -3.91
C THR A 130 -0.15 -8.55 -4.21
N TRP A 131 1.14 -8.31 -4.43
CA TRP A 131 2.13 -9.34 -4.59
C TRP A 131 2.93 -9.49 -3.29
N THR A 132 3.10 -10.72 -2.81
CA THR A 132 3.86 -11.01 -1.58
C THR A 132 4.90 -12.11 -1.82
N ALA A 133 6.05 -11.97 -1.16
CA ALA A 133 7.11 -12.97 -1.21
C ALA A 133 7.94 -12.99 0.07
N HIS A 134 8.29 -14.19 0.54
CA HIS A 134 9.33 -14.36 1.54
C HIS A 134 10.70 -14.30 0.85
N VAL A 135 11.49 -13.29 1.17
CA VAL A 135 12.83 -13.07 0.61
C VAL A 135 13.85 -12.95 1.74
N CYS A 136 15.10 -13.26 1.44
CA CYS A 136 16.20 -13.06 2.36
C CYS A 136 17.18 -12.05 1.79
N GLY A 137 17.73 -11.19 2.64
CA GLY A 137 18.70 -10.19 2.26
C GLY A 137 19.38 -9.55 3.46
N VAL A 138 20.33 -8.66 3.19
CA VAL A 138 21.05 -7.87 4.21
C VAL A 138 20.29 -6.63 4.65
N GLN A 139 19.28 -6.22 3.88
CA GLN A 139 18.40 -5.08 4.13
C GLN A 139 16.96 -5.55 3.92
N ASP A 140 16.04 -5.11 4.77
CA ASP A 140 14.63 -5.24 4.50
C ASP A 140 14.19 -4.16 3.49
N VAL A 141 13.25 -4.53 2.64
CA VAL A 141 12.63 -3.60 1.68
C VAL A 141 11.27 -3.20 2.25
N PRO A 142 10.95 -1.90 2.36
CA PRO A 142 9.64 -1.46 2.83
C PRO A 142 8.54 -1.93 1.87
N THR A 143 7.27 -1.89 2.31
CA THR A 143 6.14 -2.10 1.38
C THR A 143 6.22 -1.11 0.23
N LEU A 144 6.14 -1.61 -1.00
CA LEU A 144 6.28 -0.81 -2.20
C LEU A 144 4.93 -0.56 -2.83
N TRP A 145 4.66 0.71 -3.11
CA TRP A 145 3.46 1.14 -3.82
C TRP A 145 3.89 1.65 -5.18
N THR A 146 3.26 1.14 -6.24
CA THR A 146 3.49 1.70 -7.58
C THR A 146 3.02 3.15 -7.64
N PRO A 147 3.53 3.96 -8.60
CA PRO A 147 3.02 5.30 -8.82
C PRO A 147 1.49 5.35 -8.99
N ALA A 148 0.91 4.36 -9.68
CA ALA A 148 -0.53 4.22 -9.85
C ALA A 148 -1.25 3.99 -8.51
N TYR A 149 -0.78 3.02 -7.72
CA TYR A 149 -1.34 2.75 -6.39
C TYR A 149 -1.21 3.95 -5.45
N ALA A 150 -0.04 4.60 -5.43
CA ALA A 150 0.20 5.79 -4.63
C ALA A 150 -0.68 6.97 -5.06
N ALA A 151 -0.92 7.16 -6.37
CA ALA A 151 -1.84 8.19 -6.87
C ALA A 151 -3.28 7.92 -6.43
N ARG A 152 -3.78 6.68 -6.57
CA ARG A 152 -5.10 6.29 -6.05
C ARG A 152 -5.20 6.49 -4.54
N SER A 153 -4.22 6.01 -3.79
CA SER A 153 -4.19 6.14 -2.32
C SER A 153 -4.26 7.60 -1.89
N ARG A 154 -3.49 8.49 -2.54
CA ARG A 154 -3.57 9.94 -2.31
C ARG A 154 -4.96 10.51 -2.63
N ARG A 155 -5.58 10.11 -3.75
CA ARG A 155 -6.96 10.50 -4.11
C ARG A 155 -7.97 10.08 -3.05
N LEU A 156 -7.97 8.80 -2.67
CA LEU A 156 -8.88 8.29 -1.63
C LEU A 156 -8.67 8.99 -0.29
N LYS A 157 -7.41 9.27 0.08
CA LYS A 157 -7.07 10.03 1.29
C LYS A 157 -7.65 11.44 1.25
N ARG A 158 -7.55 12.16 0.12
CA ARG A 158 -8.18 13.50 -0.03
C ARG A 158 -9.69 13.44 0.14
N ILE A 159 -10.37 12.52 -0.57
CA ILE A 159 -11.82 12.33 -0.50
C ILE A 159 -12.28 12.07 0.94
N SER A 160 -11.65 11.09 1.59
CA SER A 160 -12.01 10.70 2.96
C SER A 160 -11.73 11.80 3.98
N THR A 161 -10.61 12.52 3.87
CA THR A 161 -10.27 13.61 4.77
C THR A 161 -11.27 14.77 4.66
N ALA A 162 -11.63 15.18 3.43
CA ALA A 162 -12.58 16.26 3.21
C ALA A 162 -13.97 15.93 3.77
N ALA A 163 -14.50 14.73 3.46
CA ALA A 163 -15.78 14.27 3.97
C ALA A 163 -15.79 14.14 5.50
N ALA A 164 -14.73 13.57 6.10
CA ALA A 164 -14.64 13.40 7.54
C ALA A 164 -14.52 14.73 8.28
N SER A 165 -13.73 15.68 7.76
CA SER A 165 -13.61 17.03 8.33
C SER A 165 -14.94 17.78 8.29
N TYR A 166 -15.71 17.63 7.21
CA TYR A 166 -17.04 18.22 7.13
C TYR A 166 -18.02 17.59 8.12
N ALA A 167 -18.09 16.26 8.16
CA ALA A 167 -18.96 15.51 9.07
C ALA A 167 -18.70 15.84 10.55
N ASP A 168 -17.43 16.04 10.93
CA ASP A 168 -17.06 16.48 12.28
C ASP A 168 -17.56 17.90 12.58
N ARG A 169 -17.43 18.85 11.63
CA ARG A 169 -17.97 20.21 11.79
C ARG A 169 -19.51 20.20 11.93
N MET A 170 -20.22 19.45 11.08
CA MET A 170 -21.67 19.30 11.15
C MET A 170 -22.11 18.79 12.53
N ARG A 171 -21.47 17.72 13.01
CA ARG A 171 -21.75 17.13 14.32
C ARG A 171 -21.55 18.12 15.46
N ARG A 172 -20.46 18.89 15.45
CA ARG A 172 -20.16 19.90 16.49
C ARG A 172 -21.19 21.03 16.52
N LEU A 173 -21.74 21.38 15.36
CA LEU A 173 -22.74 22.43 15.22
C LEU A 173 -24.19 21.93 15.34
N GLY A 174 -24.40 20.61 15.50
CA GLY A 174 -25.73 20.02 15.53
C GLY A 174 -26.49 20.14 14.20
N GLN A 175 -25.75 20.19 13.09
CA GLN A 175 -26.31 20.33 11.74
C GLN A 175 -26.44 18.96 11.06
N GLU A 176 -27.47 18.85 10.22
CA GLU A 176 -27.72 17.71 9.33
C GLU A 176 -27.58 18.17 7.87
N GLY A 177 -27.37 17.23 6.96
CA GLY A 177 -27.11 17.54 5.55
C GLY A 177 -26.41 16.40 4.82
N GLU A 178 -26.33 16.52 3.50
CA GLU A 178 -25.73 15.54 2.62
C GLU A 178 -24.20 15.64 2.60
N ILE A 179 -23.53 14.48 2.55
CA ILE A 179 -22.07 14.39 2.37
C ILE A 179 -21.77 13.44 1.22
N GLU A 180 -21.47 14.03 0.07
CA GLU A 180 -21.00 13.32 -1.11
C GLU A 180 -19.48 13.05 -1.01
N ARG A 181 -19.03 11.90 -1.52
CA ARG A 181 -17.60 11.49 -1.51
C ARG A 181 -16.86 12.07 -2.72
N LEU A 182 -16.60 13.38 -2.66
CA LEU A 182 -15.90 14.13 -3.71
C LEU A 182 -14.39 14.27 -3.48
N ASP A 183 -13.63 14.27 -4.58
CA ASP A 183 -12.19 14.60 -4.57
C ASP A 183 -12.03 16.12 -4.72
N PRO A 184 -11.49 16.84 -3.71
CA PRO A 184 -11.23 18.27 -3.83
C PRO A 184 -10.42 18.65 -5.07
N GLN A 185 -9.51 17.78 -5.52
CA GLN A 185 -8.72 18.01 -6.73
C GLN A 185 -9.61 18.12 -7.98
N ALA A 186 -10.65 17.29 -8.09
CA ALA A 186 -11.58 17.32 -9.21
C ALA A 186 -12.43 18.61 -9.20
N ILE A 187 -12.76 19.14 -8.02
CA ILE A 187 -13.44 20.43 -7.88
C ILE A 187 -12.53 21.58 -8.35
N PHE A 188 -11.25 21.53 -8.01
CA PHE A 188 -10.28 22.55 -8.44
C PHE A 188 -10.08 22.55 -9.97
N GLU A 189 -10.04 21.35 -10.56
CA GLU A 189 -9.99 21.17 -12.02
C GLU A 189 -11.27 21.63 -12.71
N ARG A 190 -12.45 21.29 -12.16
CA ARG A 190 -13.75 21.78 -12.64
C ARG A 190 -13.80 23.30 -12.68
N ASP A 191 -13.30 23.94 -11.63
CA ASP A 191 -13.28 25.39 -11.48
C ASP A 191 -12.13 26.06 -12.27
N GLY A 192 -11.38 25.29 -13.06
CA GLY A 192 -10.33 25.77 -13.95
C GLY A 192 -9.15 26.42 -13.22
N TRP A 193 -8.91 26.04 -11.97
CA TRP A 193 -7.95 26.70 -11.09
C TRP A 193 -8.21 28.22 -10.90
N ILE A 194 -9.47 28.64 -11.02
CA ILE A 194 -9.92 30.01 -10.74
C ILE A 194 -10.68 30.04 -9.42
N CYS A 195 -10.28 30.93 -8.51
CA CYS A 195 -10.98 31.14 -7.25
C CYS A 195 -12.40 31.65 -7.52
N GLN A 196 -13.42 30.94 -7.03
CA GLN A 196 -14.81 31.29 -7.29
C GLN A 196 -15.32 32.49 -6.48
N ILE A 197 -14.54 32.94 -5.48
CA ILE A 197 -14.82 34.13 -4.68
C ILE A 197 -14.28 35.40 -5.37
N CYS A 198 -12.97 35.47 -5.60
CA CYS A 198 -12.32 36.68 -6.14
C CYS A 198 -12.10 36.66 -7.66
N ARG A 199 -12.36 35.52 -8.31
CA ARG A 199 -12.25 35.32 -9.77
C ARG A 199 -10.83 35.46 -10.33
N THR A 200 -9.80 35.25 -9.51
CA THR A 200 -8.39 35.22 -9.95
C THR A 200 -7.81 33.81 -9.87
N ALA A 201 -6.69 33.59 -10.57
CA ALA A 201 -6.02 32.29 -10.62
C ALA A 201 -5.50 31.85 -9.25
N VAL A 202 -5.60 30.55 -8.98
CA VAL A 202 -5.00 29.86 -7.83
C VAL A 202 -3.82 29.06 -8.34
N ASP A 203 -2.65 29.22 -7.71
CA ASP A 203 -1.44 28.48 -8.07
C ASP A 203 -1.48 27.06 -7.44
N PRO A 204 -1.49 25.98 -8.25
CA PRO A 204 -1.50 24.60 -7.76
C PRO A 204 -0.26 24.20 -6.96
N SER A 205 0.85 24.92 -7.11
CA SER A 205 2.12 24.61 -6.44
C SER A 205 2.16 25.10 -5.00
N LEU A 206 1.26 26.02 -4.61
CA LEU A 206 1.18 26.55 -3.26
C LEU A 206 0.47 25.57 -2.33
N SER A 207 1.10 25.27 -1.20
CA SER A 207 0.55 24.42 -0.14
C SER A 207 0.22 25.23 1.12
N TRP A 208 -0.70 24.73 1.94
CA TRP A 208 -0.90 25.25 3.29
C TRP A 208 0.44 25.32 4.06
N PRO A 209 0.72 26.38 4.84
CA PRO A 209 -0.14 27.50 5.22
C PRO A 209 0.00 28.76 4.33
N ASP A 210 0.32 28.63 3.04
CA ASP A 210 0.33 29.82 2.17
C ASP A 210 -1.08 30.41 2.01
N MET A 211 -1.23 31.72 2.20
CA MET A 211 -2.52 32.44 2.11
C MET A 211 -3.18 32.36 0.73
N TRP A 212 -2.41 32.08 -0.31
CA TRP A 212 -2.85 31.95 -1.70
C TRP A 212 -2.97 30.50 -2.15
N CYS A 213 -2.79 29.51 -1.25
CA CYS A 213 -3.01 28.11 -1.59
C CYS A 213 -4.50 27.80 -1.83
N ALA A 214 -4.75 26.71 -2.55
CA ALA A 214 -6.10 26.22 -2.82
C ALA A 214 -6.77 25.66 -1.56
N THR A 215 -8.03 26.02 -1.36
CA THR A 215 -8.91 25.42 -0.35
C THR A 215 -10.30 25.15 -0.92
N LEU A 216 -10.96 24.14 -0.35
CA LEU A 216 -12.36 23.82 -0.67
C LEU A 216 -13.28 24.72 0.18
N ASP A 217 -13.96 25.66 -0.47
CA ASP A 217 -14.96 26.53 0.13
C ASP A 217 -16.37 25.94 -0.06
N HIS A 218 -17.21 26.13 0.94
CA HIS A 218 -18.63 25.78 0.92
C HIS A 218 -19.43 27.06 0.67
N ARG A 219 -20.12 27.17 -0.47
CA ARG A 219 -20.91 28.34 -0.87
C ARG A 219 -21.90 28.72 0.24
N VAL A 220 -22.71 27.75 0.66
CA VAL A 220 -23.48 27.79 1.90
C VAL A 220 -22.65 27.10 2.98
N PRO A 221 -22.22 27.82 4.04
CA PRO A 221 -21.39 27.25 5.09
C PRO A 221 -22.17 26.24 5.93
N VAL A 222 -21.43 25.36 6.60
CA VAL A 222 -22.00 24.36 7.52
C VAL A 222 -22.84 24.99 8.63
N ALA A 223 -22.47 26.17 9.14
CA ALA A 223 -23.22 26.87 10.18
C ALA A 223 -24.64 27.29 9.74
N ALA A 224 -24.86 27.43 8.42
CA ALA A 224 -26.14 27.72 7.82
C ALA A 224 -26.86 26.47 7.26
N GLY A 225 -26.37 25.26 7.58
CA GLY A 225 -26.94 24.00 7.12
C GLY A 225 -26.55 23.62 5.69
N GLY A 226 -25.43 24.14 5.16
CA GLY A 226 -24.97 23.77 3.82
C GLY A 226 -24.55 22.30 3.73
N ASP A 227 -24.68 21.71 2.54
CA ASP A 227 -24.26 20.33 2.26
C ASP A 227 -22.79 20.23 1.80
N HIS A 228 -22.19 19.05 1.93
CA HIS A 228 -20.91 18.73 1.29
C HIS A 228 -21.16 17.99 -0.02
N THR A 229 -21.68 18.71 -1.01
CA THR A 229 -21.99 18.21 -2.35
C THR A 229 -21.20 18.97 -3.40
N SER A 230 -21.04 18.37 -4.57
CA SER A 230 -20.34 19.00 -5.70
C SER A 230 -20.92 20.38 -6.06
N ASP A 231 -22.22 20.59 -5.93
CA ASP A 231 -22.87 21.88 -6.21
C ASP A 231 -22.58 22.96 -5.14
N ASN A 232 -22.46 22.58 -3.87
CA ASN A 232 -22.22 23.54 -2.78
C ASN A 232 -20.72 23.82 -2.54
N VAL A 233 -19.81 23.01 -3.08
CA VAL A 233 -18.36 23.22 -2.92
C VAL A 233 -17.71 23.90 -4.13
N GLN A 234 -16.68 24.70 -3.87
CA GLN A 234 -15.94 25.43 -4.89
C GLN A 234 -14.48 25.67 -4.51
N LEU A 235 -13.63 25.89 -5.50
CA LEU A 235 -12.25 26.34 -5.30
C LEU A 235 -12.20 27.78 -4.80
N SER A 236 -11.37 28.03 -3.79
CA SER A 236 -11.00 29.36 -3.35
C SER A 236 -9.54 29.43 -2.88
N HIS A 237 -8.95 30.63 -2.89
CA HIS A 237 -7.72 30.88 -2.10
C HIS A 237 -8.03 30.74 -0.61
N TRP A 238 -7.07 30.28 0.18
CA TRP A 238 -7.23 30.17 1.63
C TRP A 238 -7.64 31.50 2.28
N MET A 239 -7.00 32.62 1.89
CA MET A 239 -7.35 33.97 2.38
C MET A 239 -8.77 34.39 2.01
N CYS A 240 -9.23 34.07 0.79
CA CYS A 240 -10.58 34.40 0.36
C CYS A 240 -11.63 33.62 1.17
N ASN A 241 -11.40 32.32 1.37
CA ASN A 241 -12.23 31.46 2.20
C ASN A 241 -12.30 31.97 3.65
N LEU A 242 -11.14 32.32 4.22
CA LEU A 242 -11.05 32.86 5.57
C LEU A 242 -11.81 34.18 5.73
N ARG A 243 -11.70 35.09 4.74
CA ARG A 243 -12.42 36.37 4.74
C ARG A 243 -13.93 36.21 4.57
N LYS A 244 -14.36 35.22 3.77
CA LYS A 244 -15.78 34.86 3.63
C LYS A 244 -16.33 34.33 4.96
N GLY A 245 -15.60 33.42 5.61
CA GLY A 245 -16.06 32.78 6.84
C GLY A 245 -17.44 32.14 6.65
N ASP A 246 -18.36 32.44 7.57
CA ASP A 246 -19.75 31.97 7.52
C ASP A 246 -20.69 32.90 6.72
N LEU A 247 -20.16 33.91 6.01
CA LEU A 247 -20.96 34.73 5.11
C LEU A 247 -21.27 33.95 3.83
N PHE A 248 -22.52 34.04 3.39
CA PHE A 248 -22.99 33.52 2.11
C PHE A 248 -24.04 34.46 1.53
N LEU A 249 -24.26 34.37 0.22
CA LEU A 249 -25.33 35.11 -0.44
C LEU A 249 -26.62 34.29 -0.34
N THR A 250 -27.67 34.91 0.19
CA THR A 250 -29.04 34.44 -0.01
C THR A 250 -29.56 35.09 -1.29
N GLU A 251 -30.08 34.30 -2.22
CA GLU A 251 -30.86 34.85 -3.35
C GLU A 251 -32.12 35.58 -2.86
#